data_AF-A0A9E5B218-F1
#
_entry.id   AF-A0A9E5B218-F1
#
_cell.length_a   1.000
_cell.length_b   1.000
_cell.length_c   1.000
_cell.angle_alpha   90.00
_cell.angle_beta   90.00
_cell.angle_gamma   90.00
#
_symmetry.space_group_name_H-M   'P 1'
#
loop_
_entity.id
_entity.type
_entity.pdbx_description
1 polymer ?
#
loop_
_entity_poly.entity_id
_entity_poly.type
_entity_poly.pdbx_seq_one_letter_code
_entity_poly.pdbx_strand_id
1 'polypeptide(L)'
;MGGYRGETIDVRTVLHEVEQAARRHGWQIESVPVSGDFNLITLYRTPAEPKRRIYISTGIHGDEPAGPLAVRQLIEEDVWPADVELFLCPCLNPAGFELNSRENERGRDLNRDYKHLESGEIRAHVAWLARQPSFDFTLCLHEDWEARGFYLYELNPEQRPSQAARVIAEVACVCPIDPAGEIDGRSARGGIIHPELDPLKRPQWPEAFWLVQHKTRLSYTLEAPSDFPMATRVAALVTAARAILNSP
;
A
#
# COMPACT_ATOMS: atom_id res chain seq x y z
N MET A 1 24.63 -2.89 -2.87
CA MET A 1 23.23 -2.46 -2.73
C MET A 1 22.52 -2.90 -3.99
N GLY A 2 21.60 -3.86 -3.84
CA GLY A 2 20.70 -4.30 -4.91
C GLY A 2 19.43 -3.45 -4.92
N GLY A 3 18.53 -3.74 -5.84
CA GLY A 3 17.26 -3.04 -6.03
C GLY A 3 16.62 -3.51 -7.34
N TYR A 4 15.31 -3.37 -7.46
CA TYR A 4 14.61 -3.74 -8.68
C TYR A 4 15.02 -2.83 -9.84
N ARG A 5 15.31 -3.41 -11.00
CA ARG A 5 15.71 -2.69 -12.22
C ARG A 5 14.91 -3.14 -13.46
N GLY A 6 13.76 -3.77 -13.24
CA GLY A 6 12.92 -4.32 -14.29
C GLY A 6 11.97 -3.30 -14.92
N GLU A 7 10.80 -3.77 -15.35
CA GLU A 7 9.72 -2.96 -15.94
C GLU A 7 9.37 -1.74 -15.08
N THR A 8 9.25 -0.56 -15.71
CA THR A 8 8.86 0.71 -15.07
C THR A 8 7.52 1.21 -15.62
N ILE A 9 6.99 2.30 -15.04
CA ILE A 9 5.77 2.97 -15.50
C ILE A 9 6.00 4.47 -15.68
N ASP A 10 5.22 5.10 -16.56
CA ASP A 10 5.03 6.55 -16.51
C ASP A 10 4.02 6.86 -15.41
N VAL A 11 4.53 7.21 -14.22
CA VAL A 11 3.70 7.50 -13.05
C VAL A 11 2.77 8.69 -13.27
N ARG A 12 3.15 9.68 -14.09
CA ARG A 12 2.29 10.84 -14.36
C ARG A 12 1.08 10.42 -15.18
N THR A 13 1.29 9.59 -16.19
CA THR A 13 0.20 9.01 -16.98
C THR A 13 -0.71 8.13 -16.11
N VAL A 14 -0.15 7.26 -15.27
CA VAL A 14 -0.93 6.41 -14.36
C VAL A 14 -1.77 7.23 -13.38
N LEU A 15 -1.18 8.25 -12.75
CA LEU A 15 -1.90 9.13 -11.82
C LEU A 15 -2.99 9.93 -12.54
N HIS A 16 -2.72 10.42 -13.75
CA HIS A 16 -3.73 11.09 -14.54
C HIS A 16 -4.92 10.17 -14.84
N GLU A 17 -4.68 8.93 -15.26
CA GLU A 17 -5.73 7.92 -15.49
C GLU A 17 -6.54 7.63 -14.23
N VAL A 18 -5.86 7.46 -13.08
CA VAL A 18 -6.50 7.28 -11.77
C VAL A 18 -7.43 8.43 -11.45
N GLU A 19 -6.97 9.69 -11.58
CA GLU A 19 -7.81 10.83 -11.26
C GLU A 19 -8.98 10.98 -12.24
N GLN A 20 -8.81 10.67 -13.52
CA GLN A 20 -9.91 10.69 -14.49
C GLN A 20 -10.96 9.63 -14.15
N ALA A 21 -10.54 8.41 -13.82
CA ALA A 21 -11.45 7.34 -13.40
C ALA A 21 -12.18 7.70 -12.09
N ALA A 22 -11.45 8.22 -11.10
CA ALA A 22 -12.01 8.69 -9.84
C ALA A 22 -13.10 9.77 -10.06
N ARG A 23 -12.84 10.77 -10.94
CA ARG A 23 -13.85 11.78 -11.30
C ARG A 23 -15.09 11.17 -11.97
N ARG A 24 -14.90 10.22 -12.89
CA ARG A 24 -16.01 9.52 -13.57
C ARG A 24 -16.93 8.80 -12.58
N HIS A 25 -16.35 8.20 -11.55
CA HIS A 25 -17.06 7.44 -10.52
C HIS A 25 -17.47 8.28 -9.29
N GLY A 26 -17.31 9.60 -9.35
CA GLY A 26 -17.78 10.51 -8.31
C GLY A 26 -16.94 10.52 -7.02
N TRP A 27 -15.69 10.07 -7.08
CA TRP A 27 -14.74 10.20 -5.98
C TRP A 27 -14.39 11.67 -5.75
N GLN A 28 -14.19 12.03 -4.49
CA GLN A 28 -13.60 13.32 -4.13
C GLN A 28 -12.07 13.20 -4.26
N ILE A 29 -11.44 14.27 -4.75
CA ILE A 29 -9.99 14.32 -4.96
C ILE A 29 -9.45 15.54 -4.23
N GLU A 30 -8.46 15.31 -3.36
CA GLU A 30 -7.68 16.37 -2.73
C GLU A 30 -6.21 16.22 -3.16
N SER A 31 -5.62 17.32 -3.62
CA SER A 31 -4.22 17.39 -4.01
C SER A 31 -3.46 18.21 -2.97
N VAL A 32 -2.59 17.55 -2.21
CA VAL A 32 -1.80 18.16 -1.13
C VAL A 32 -0.40 18.46 -1.67
N PRO A 33 0.08 19.71 -1.61
CA PRO A 33 1.44 20.03 -2.04
C PRO A 33 2.49 19.24 -1.25
N VAL A 34 3.46 18.65 -1.95
CA VAL A 34 4.66 18.05 -1.35
C VAL A 34 5.92 18.71 -1.91
N SER A 35 7.10 18.24 -1.52
CA SER A 35 8.35 18.78 -2.08
C SER A 35 8.50 18.38 -3.56
N GLY A 36 9.09 19.26 -4.37
CA GLY A 36 9.32 19.01 -5.81
C GLY A 36 8.12 19.39 -6.69
N ASP A 37 8.04 18.78 -7.88
CA ASP A 37 7.03 19.05 -8.91
C ASP A 37 5.77 18.18 -8.78
N PHE A 38 5.64 17.45 -7.66
CA PHE A 38 4.54 16.54 -7.41
C PHE A 38 3.65 17.01 -6.26
N ASN A 39 2.39 16.58 -6.32
CA ASN A 39 1.46 16.68 -5.21
C ASN A 39 1.12 15.27 -4.72
N LEU A 40 0.88 15.14 -3.43
CA LEU A 40 0.21 13.97 -2.88
C LEU A 40 -1.27 14.02 -3.28
N ILE A 41 -1.65 13.14 -4.20
CA ILE A 41 -3.04 12.94 -4.59
C ILE A 41 -3.69 12.04 -3.55
N THR A 42 -4.88 12.43 -3.09
CA THR A 42 -5.69 11.63 -2.19
C THR A 42 -7.10 11.55 -2.73
N LEU A 43 -7.70 10.37 -2.64
CA LEU A 43 -9.01 10.06 -3.17
C LEU A 43 -9.91 9.60 -2.03
N TYR A 44 -11.18 9.98 -2.11
CA TYR A 44 -12.16 9.66 -1.10
C TYR A 44 -13.50 9.23 -1.70
N ARG A 45 -14.03 8.11 -1.21
CA ARG A 45 -15.33 7.57 -1.61
C ARG A 45 -16.17 7.30 -0.37
N THR A 46 -17.32 7.96 -0.30
CA THR A 46 -18.34 7.71 0.74
C THR A 46 -19.52 6.94 0.15
N PRO A 47 -19.83 5.73 0.66
CA PRO A 47 -21.05 5.01 0.27
C PRO A 47 -22.29 5.64 0.93
N ALA A 48 -23.48 5.22 0.49
CA ALA A 48 -24.75 5.69 1.08
C ALA A 48 -24.90 5.30 2.57
N GLU A 49 -24.44 4.10 2.95
CA GLU A 49 -24.51 3.57 4.32
C GLU A 49 -23.13 3.07 4.75
N PRO A 50 -22.22 3.97 5.19
CA PRO A 50 -20.87 3.58 5.59
C PRO A 50 -20.90 2.78 6.90
N LYS A 51 -20.35 1.57 6.88
CA LYS A 51 -20.15 0.70 8.05
C LYS A 51 -18.69 0.47 8.39
N ARG A 52 -17.83 0.46 7.37
CA ARG A 52 -16.39 0.22 7.50
C ARG A 52 -15.61 1.34 6.84
N ARG A 53 -14.52 1.78 7.48
CA ARG A 53 -13.59 2.80 6.99
C ARG A 53 -12.26 2.14 6.71
N ILE A 54 -11.83 2.23 5.46
CA ILE A 54 -10.63 1.53 5.00
C ILE A 54 -9.72 2.53 4.30
N TYR A 55 -8.44 2.42 4.63
CA TYR A 55 -7.40 3.22 3.99
C TYR A 55 -6.52 2.33 3.11
N ILE A 56 -6.23 2.79 1.89
CA ILE A 56 -5.40 2.09 0.91
C ILE A 56 -4.29 3.03 0.45
N SER A 57 -3.05 2.55 0.44
CA SER A 57 -1.91 3.29 -0.10
C SER A 57 -1.01 2.43 -0.97
N THR A 58 -0.26 3.09 -1.84
CA THR A 58 0.75 2.43 -2.65
C THR A 58 1.81 3.40 -3.15
N GLY A 59 2.85 2.86 -3.77
CA GLY A 59 3.89 3.62 -4.47
C GLY A 59 4.70 4.48 -3.52
N ILE A 60 5.06 3.97 -2.35
CA ILE A 60 5.99 4.65 -1.44
C ILE A 60 7.45 4.41 -1.80
N HIS A 61 7.73 3.32 -2.50
CA HIS A 61 8.99 3.09 -3.19
C HIS A 61 8.76 3.18 -4.70
N GLY A 62 9.63 3.92 -5.39
CA GLY A 62 9.48 4.22 -6.81
C GLY A 62 9.91 3.10 -7.76
N ASP A 63 10.54 2.06 -7.23
CA ASP A 63 10.88 0.83 -7.93
C ASP A 63 9.82 -0.29 -7.74
N GLU A 64 8.63 0.06 -7.20
CA GLU A 64 7.48 -0.84 -6.98
C GLU A 64 6.24 -0.41 -7.84
N PRO A 65 6.30 -0.53 -9.19
CA PRO A 65 5.27 -0.07 -10.14
C PRO A 65 3.93 -0.81 -10.14
N ALA A 66 3.86 -2.06 -9.68
CA ALA A 66 2.61 -2.83 -9.73
C ALA A 66 1.54 -2.26 -8.79
N GLY A 67 1.96 -1.64 -7.71
CA GLY A 67 1.09 -0.99 -6.73
C GLY A 67 0.19 0.10 -7.32
N PRO A 68 0.75 1.18 -7.91
CA PRO A 68 -0.01 2.20 -8.61
C PRO A 68 -0.90 1.65 -9.73
N LEU A 69 -0.42 0.64 -10.48
CA LEU A 69 -1.21 -0.01 -11.53
C LEU A 69 -2.40 -0.82 -10.98
N ALA A 70 -2.23 -1.49 -9.83
CA ALA A 70 -3.31 -2.20 -9.16
C ALA A 70 -4.40 -1.25 -8.67
N VAL A 71 -4.02 -0.12 -8.06
CA VAL A 71 -4.97 0.93 -7.66
C VAL A 71 -5.70 1.51 -8.86
N ARG A 72 -4.97 1.78 -9.96
CA ARG A 72 -5.58 2.24 -11.21
C ARG A 72 -6.64 1.28 -11.72
N GLN A 73 -6.34 -0.03 -11.73
CA GLN A 73 -7.30 -1.05 -12.14
C GLN A 73 -8.54 -1.06 -11.22
N LEU A 74 -8.35 -1.06 -9.89
CA LEU A 74 -9.44 -1.10 -8.93
C LEU A 74 -10.39 0.11 -9.06
N ILE A 75 -9.83 1.31 -9.29
CA ILE A 75 -10.62 2.53 -9.49
C ILE A 75 -11.34 2.51 -10.84
N GLU A 76 -10.69 2.06 -11.90
CA GLU A 76 -11.32 1.97 -13.22
C GLU A 76 -12.54 1.04 -13.21
N GLU A 77 -12.41 -0.12 -12.55
CA GLU A 77 -13.49 -1.12 -12.43
C GLU A 77 -14.61 -0.69 -11.49
N ASP A 78 -14.31 0.14 -10.48
CA ASP A 78 -15.23 0.66 -9.45
C ASP A 78 -16.09 -0.39 -8.71
N VAL A 79 -15.58 -1.61 -8.58
CA VAL A 79 -16.26 -2.70 -7.87
C VAL A 79 -15.84 -2.72 -6.40
N TRP A 80 -16.53 -1.93 -5.58
CA TRP A 80 -16.27 -1.80 -4.15
C TRP A 80 -17.42 -2.35 -3.29
N PRO A 81 -17.15 -2.85 -2.07
CA PRO A 81 -18.22 -3.16 -1.13
C PRO A 81 -19.12 -1.95 -0.88
N ALA A 82 -20.43 -2.19 -0.83
CA ALA A 82 -21.45 -1.14 -0.73
C ALA A 82 -21.40 -0.38 0.60
N ASP A 83 -20.77 -0.96 1.63
CA ASP A 83 -20.72 -0.45 3.00
C ASP A 83 -19.35 0.15 3.39
N VAL A 84 -18.41 0.22 2.44
CA VAL A 84 -17.04 0.69 2.71
C VAL A 84 -16.85 2.13 2.27
N GLU A 85 -16.45 2.95 3.23
CA GLU A 85 -15.88 4.28 3.06
C GLU A 85 -14.37 4.15 2.82
N LEU A 86 -13.88 4.67 1.69
CA LEU A 86 -12.50 4.50 1.24
C LEU A 86 -11.74 5.81 1.27
N PHE A 87 -10.52 5.72 1.80
CA PHE A 87 -9.50 6.76 1.75
C PHE A 87 -8.30 6.18 0.99
N LEU A 88 -7.85 6.80 -0.08
CA LEU A 88 -6.86 6.19 -0.98
C LEU A 88 -5.75 7.16 -1.39
N CYS A 89 -4.50 6.73 -1.27
CA CYS A 89 -3.32 7.42 -1.81
C CYS A 89 -2.72 6.58 -2.96
N PRO A 90 -2.89 6.96 -4.24
CA PRO A 90 -2.50 6.13 -5.37
C PRO A 90 -0.99 6.13 -5.66
N CYS A 91 -0.23 7.08 -5.10
CA CYS A 91 1.22 7.10 -5.13
C CYS A 91 1.74 8.05 -4.04
N LEU A 92 2.59 7.55 -3.14
CA LEU A 92 3.19 8.35 -2.07
C LEU A 92 4.55 8.97 -2.46
N ASN A 93 5.27 8.35 -3.41
CA ASN A 93 6.61 8.74 -3.86
C ASN A 93 6.69 8.88 -5.40
N PRO A 94 5.92 9.78 -6.02
CA PRO A 94 5.92 9.90 -7.48
C PRO A 94 7.29 10.34 -8.05
N ALA A 95 8.10 11.08 -7.28
CA ALA A 95 9.46 11.42 -7.69
C ALA A 95 10.39 10.20 -7.75
N GLY A 96 10.26 9.25 -6.83
CA GLY A 96 10.99 7.98 -6.89
C GLY A 96 10.68 7.18 -8.16
N PHE A 97 9.43 7.22 -8.64
CA PHE A 97 9.04 6.54 -9.88
C PHE A 97 9.69 7.13 -11.12
N GLU A 98 9.85 8.46 -11.21
CA GLU A 98 10.59 9.08 -12.32
C GLU A 98 12.05 8.64 -12.37
N LEU A 99 12.61 8.29 -11.22
CA LEU A 99 13.99 7.84 -11.06
C LEU A 99 14.13 6.31 -11.07
N ASN A 100 13.01 5.57 -11.09
CA ASN A 100 12.97 4.13 -10.82
C ASN A 100 13.82 3.75 -9.60
N SER A 101 13.59 4.46 -8.50
CA SER A 101 14.37 4.33 -7.27
C SER A 101 13.45 4.08 -6.09
N ARG A 102 13.91 3.23 -5.17
CA ARG A 102 13.24 2.99 -3.89
C ARG A 102 13.00 4.30 -3.12
N GLU A 103 14.02 5.15 -3.10
CA GLU A 103 13.99 6.43 -2.42
C GLU A 103 13.29 7.55 -3.21
N ASN A 104 13.03 8.68 -2.56
CA ASN A 104 12.63 9.92 -3.24
C ASN A 104 13.82 10.59 -3.97
N GLU A 105 13.61 11.76 -4.59
CA GLU A 105 14.66 12.46 -5.34
C GLU A 105 15.86 12.93 -4.49
N ARG A 106 15.74 12.85 -3.16
CA ARG A 106 16.79 13.20 -2.19
C ARG A 106 17.49 11.97 -1.61
N GLY A 107 17.22 10.78 -2.12
CA GLY A 107 17.84 9.53 -1.65
C GLY A 107 17.35 9.11 -0.25
N ARG A 108 16.12 9.48 0.12
CA ARG A 108 15.48 9.07 1.38
C ARG A 108 14.44 7.98 1.15
N ASP A 109 14.56 6.87 1.89
CA ASP A 109 13.50 5.86 2.02
C ASP A 109 12.35 6.44 2.87
N LEU A 110 11.26 6.82 2.19
CA LEU A 110 10.08 7.41 2.83
C LEU A 110 9.39 6.43 3.78
N ASN A 111 9.46 5.13 3.51
CA ASN A 111 8.90 4.08 4.36
C ASN A 111 9.81 3.72 5.56
N ARG A 112 10.76 4.60 5.91
CA ARG A 112 11.53 4.55 7.16
C ARG A 112 11.41 5.83 7.98
N ASP A 113 10.63 6.80 7.50
CA ASP A 113 10.63 8.17 7.99
C ASP A 113 9.41 8.53 8.87
N TYR A 114 8.44 7.61 9.06
CA TYR A 114 7.22 7.92 9.81
C TYR A 114 7.41 8.16 11.31
N LYS A 115 8.61 7.90 11.85
CA LYS A 115 8.92 8.21 13.26
C LYS A 115 9.37 9.66 13.43
N HIS A 116 10.16 10.17 12.50
CA HIS A 116 10.91 11.43 12.63
C HIS A 116 10.40 12.54 11.70
N LEU A 117 9.64 12.17 10.65
CA LEU A 117 8.97 13.09 9.73
C LEU A 117 9.95 14.08 9.06
N GLU A 118 11.09 13.57 8.60
CA GLU A 118 12.17 14.39 8.05
C GLU A 118 11.90 14.83 6.59
N SER A 119 11.21 14.03 5.80
CA SER A 119 10.77 14.35 4.44
C SER A 119 9.53 15.25 4.40
N GLY A 120 9.39 16.05 3.33
CA GLY A 120 8.20 16.87 3.13
C GLY A 120 6.97 16.02 2.82
N GLU A 121 7.18 14.94 2.10
CA GLU A 121 6.21 13.96 1.66
C GLU A 121 5.57 13.26 2.86
N ILE A 122 6.37 12.72 3.79
CA ILE A 122 5.82 12.07 4.99
C ILE A 122 5.20 13.10 5.94
N ARG A 123 5.73 14.32 6.06
CA ARG A 123 5.03 15.38 6.83
C ARG A 123 3.66 15.71 6.26
N ALA A 124 3.55 15.89 4.95
CA ALA A 124 2.28 16.18 4.29
C ALA A 124 1.32 15.00 4.42
N HIS A 125 1.81 13.78 4.23
CA HIS A 125 1.00 12.57 4.36
C HIS A 125 0.49 12.38 5.79
N VAL A 126 1.34 12.54 6.81
CA VAL A 126 0.93 12.44 8.22
C VAL A 126 -0.02 13.58 8.60
N ALA A 127 0.19 14.80 8.11
CA ALA A 127 -0.73 15.91 8.35
C ALA A 127 -2.11 15.66 7.70
N TRP A 128 -2.14 15.05 6.52
CA TRP A 128 -3.39 14.60 5.90
C TRP A 128 -4.03 13.46 6.70
N LEU A 129 -3.29 12.40 7.05
CA LEU A 129 -3.78 11.27 7.87
C LEU A 129 -4.34 11.75 9.20
N ALA A 130 -3.70 12.72 9.85
CA ALA A 130 -4.14 13.28 11.13
C ALA A 130 -5.58 13.82 11.09
N ARG A 131 -6.01 14.38 9.94
CA ARG A 131 -7.38 14.89 9.72
C ARG A 131 -8.41 13.79 9.45
N GLN A 132 -7.99 12.59 9.11
CA GLN A 132 -8.87 11.48 8.76
C GLN A 132 -9.37 10.74 10.02
N PRO A 133 -10.54 10.07 9.97
CA PRO A 133 -11.01 9.21 11.05
C PRO A 133 -10.04 8.04 11.30
N SER A 134 -10.28 7.29 12.38
CA SER A 134 -9.69 5.96 12.53
C SER A 134 -10.29 4.99 11.50
N PHE A 135 -9.48 4.02 11.08
CA PHE A 135 -9.81 3.00 10.09
C PHE A 135 -10.00 1.64 10.78
N ASP A 136 -10.94 0.86 10.27
CA ASP A 136 -11.14 -0.53 10.68
C ASP A 136 -9.92 -1.37 10.33
N PHE A 137 -9.36 -1.14 9.14
CA PHE A 137 -8.04 -1.64 8.74
C PHE A 137 -7.44 -0.80 7.61
N THR A 138 -6.14 -1.03 7.36
CA THR A 138 -5.37 -0.35 6.30
C THR A 138 -4.68 -1.36 5.38
N LEU A 139 -4.55 -1.02 4.10
CA LEU A 139 -3.85 -1.79 3.07
C LEU A 139 -2.70 -0.96 2.48
N CYS A 140 -1.46 -1.43 2.60
CA CYS A 140 -0.30 -0.84 1.94
C CYS A 140 0.16 -1.81 0.84
N LEU A 141 0.06 -1.41 -0.43
CA LEU A 141 0.44 -2.24 -1.58
C LEU A 141 1.88 -1.94 -1.98
N HIS A 142 2.72 -2.97 -1.90
CA HIS A 142 4.16 -2.94 -2.13
C HIS A 142 4.60 -4.09 -3.04
N GLU A 143 5.88 -4.09 -3.36
CA GLU A 143 6.57 -5.19 -4.02
C GLU A 143 7.91 -5.50 -3.35
N ASP A 144 8.38 -6.73 -3.50
CA ASP A 144 9.70 -7.15 -3.03
C ASP A 144 10.45 -7.88 -4.15
N TRP A 145 11.63 -7.38 -4.47
CA TRP A 145 12.50 -7.93 -5.52
C TRP A 145 13.32 -9.13 -5.05
N GLU A 146 13.44 -9.34 -3.73
CA GLU A 146 14.09 -10.53 -3.17
C GLU A 146 13.13 -11.70 -2.98
N ALA A 147 11.81 -11.44 -3.05
CA ALA A 147 10.77 -12.43 -2.80
C ALA A 147 10.64 -13.47 -3.91
N ARG A 148 10.33 -14.71 -3.53
CA ARG A 148 10.13 -15.85 -4.44
C ARG A 148 8.67 -16.08 -4.80
N GLY A 149 7.78 -15.27 -4.23
CA GLY A 149 6.34 -15.30 -4.41
C GLY A 149 5.69 -14.17 -3.62
N PHE A 150 4.36 -14.08 -3.70
CA PHE A 150 3.59 -13.15 -2.90
C PHE A 150 3.66 -13.50 -1.42
N TYR A 151 3.74 -12.49 -0.57
CA TYR A 151 3.57 -12.62 0.88
C TYR A 151 2.91 -11.35 1.43
N LEU A 152 2.61 -11.34 2.73
CA LEU A 152 2.12 -10.14 3.40
C LEU A 152 2.63 -10.02 4.83
N TYR A 153 2.69 -8.78 5.30
CA TYR A 153 2.77 -8.45 6.71
C TYR A 153 1.38 -8.23 7.29
N GLU A 154 1.13 -8.77 8.48
CA GLU A 154 -0.05 -8.42 9.28
C GLU A 154 0.38 -7.80 10.62
N LEU A 155 0.01 -6.55 10.84
CA LEU A 155 0.15 -5.87 12.12
C LEU A 155 -1.20 -5.92 12.83
N ASN A 156 -1.34 -6.84 13.78
CA ASN A 156 -2.60 -7.10 14.50
C ASN A 156 -2.37 -7.21 16.03
N PRO A 157 -2.03 -6.11 16.70
CA PRO A 157 -1.68 -6.09 18.12
C PRO A 157 -2.82 -6.50 19.06
N GLU A 158 -4.08 -6.43 18.61
CA GLU A 158 -5.26 -6.79 19.39
C GLU A 158 -5.82 -8.18 19.05
N GLN A 159 -5.14 -8.94 18.18
CA GLN A 159 -5.59 -10.26 17.73
C GLN A 159 -7.03 -10.26 17.20
N ARG A 160 -7.38 -9.22 16.42
CA ARG A 160 -8.65 -9.14 15.69
C ARG A 160 -8.76 -10.28 14.68
N PRO A 161 -9.98 -10.65 14.22
CA PRO A 161 -10.14 -11.64 13.16
C PRO A 161 -9.27 -11.29 11.94
N SER A 162 -8.37 -12.21 11.59
CA SER A 162 -7.40 -12.04 10.50
C SER A 162 -7.96 -12.51 9.17
N GLN A 163 -7.70 -11.75 8.10
CA GLN A 163 -7.95 -12.16 6.72
C GLN A 163 -6.71 -12.71 6.02
N ALA A 164 -5.54 -12.73 6.69
CA ALA A 164 -4.26 -13.07 6.06
C ALA A 164 -4.29 -14.45 5.38
N ALA A 165 -4.79 -15.49 6.07
CA ALA A 165 -4.87 -16.84 5.50
C ALA A 165 -5.80 -16.92 4.28
N ARG A 166 -6.91 -16.17 4.30
CA ARG A 166 -7.84 -16.08 3.16
C ARG A 166 -7.17 -15.41 1.97
N VAL A 167 -6.47 -14.29 2.21
CA VAL A 167 -5.72 -13.57 1.18
C VAL A 167 -4.69 -14.49 0.52
N ILE A 168 -3.89 -15.20 1.31
CA ILE A 168 -2.90 -16.14 0.79
C ILE A 168 -3.57 -17.22 -0.08
N ALA A 169 -4.69 -17.78 0.36
CA ALA A 169 -5.42 -18.78 -0.41
C ALA A 169 -5.98 -18.24 -1.74
N GLU A 170 -6.53 -17.02 -1.74
CA GLU A 170 -7.06 -16.40 -2.96
C GLU A 170 -5.94 -15.99 -3.94
N VAL A 171 -4.84 -15.42 -3.43
CA VAL A 171 -3.70 -15.01 -4.27
C VAL A 171 -2.97 -16.21 -4.88
N ALA A 172 -2.90 -17.35 -4.18
CA ALA A 172 -2.28 -18.58 -4.70
C ALA A 172 -2.87 -19.06 -6.04
N CYS A 173 -4.08 -18.63 -6.38
CA CYS A 173 -4.72 -18.92 -7.67
C CYS A 173 -4.15 -18.13 -8.85
N VAL A 174 -3.48 -16.99 -8.59
CA VAL A 174 -2.99 -16.06 -9.63
C VAL A 174 -1.49 -15.77 -9.52
N CYS A 175 -0.89 -15.96 -8.35
CA CYS A 175 0.52 -15.77 -8.10
C CYS A 175 1.01 -16.80 -7.06
N PRO A 176 2.16 -17.46 -7.27
CA PRO A 176 2.81 -18.27 -6.24
C PRO A 176 2.99 -17.50 -4.94
N ILE A 177 2.81 -18.18 -3.81
CA ILE A 177 3.07 -17.66 -2.47
C ILE A 177 4.52 -17.97 -2.09
N ASP A 178 5.21 -17.05 -1.44
CA ASP A 178 6.57 -17.32 -0.96
C ASP A 178 6.55 -18.42 0.12
N PRO A 179 7.19 -19.57 -0.13
CA PRO A 179 7.15 -20.71 0.78
C PRO A 179 8.20 -20.62 1.89
N ALA A 180 9.08 -19.62 1.89
CA ALA A 180 10.20 -19.54 2.82
C ALA A 180 9.71 -19.39 4.27
N GLY A 181 10.43 -20.06 5.18
CA GLY A 181 10.24 -19.87 6.62
C GLY A 181 10.80 -18.56 7.15
N GLU A 182 11.57 -17.85 6.32
CA GLU A 182 12.12 -16.52 6.58
C GLU A 182 12.05 -15.69 5.30
N ILE A 183 11.46 -14.50 5.38
CA ILE A 183 11.27 -13.53 4.28
C ILE A 183 11.64 -12.14 4.83
N ASP A 184 12.40 -11.33 4.10
CA ASP A 184 12.91 -10.01 4.55
C ASP A 184 13.54 -10.08 5.96
N GLY A 185 14.32 -11.14 6.21
CA GLY A 185 14.99 -11.39 7.50
C GLY A 185 14.05 -11.66 8.68
N ARG A 186 12.79 -12.02 8.41
CA ARG A 186 11.75 -12.26 9.43
C ARG A 186 11.12 -13.62 9.26
N SER A 187 10.80 -14.25 10.39
CA SER A 187 10.05 -15.51 10.41
C SER A 187 8.71 -15.34 9.69
N ALA A 188 8.45 -16.24 8.75
CA ALA A 188 7.25 -16.29 7.95
C ALA A 188 6.62 -17.68 8.03
N ARG A 189 5.28 -17.73 7.93
CA ARG A 189 4.53 -18.99 7.86
C ARG A 189 3.47 -18.89 6.77
N GLY A 190 3.66 -19.65 5.69
CA GLY A 190 2.72 -19.67 4.57
C GLY A 190 2.53 -18.30 3.92
N GLY A 191 3.62 -17.55 3.72
CA GLY A 191 3.57 -16.20 3.16
C GLY A 191 3.03 -15.12 4.10
N ILE A 192 2.93 -15.38 5.41
CA ILE A 192 2.46 -14.39 6.39
C ILE A 192 3.57 -14.09 7.38
N ILE A 193 3.85 -12.79 7.57
CA ILE A 193 4.78 -12.27 8.56
C ILE A 193 4.03 -11.46 9.62
N HIS A 194 4.26 -11.78 10.89
CA HIS A 194 3.79 -11.00 12.03
C HIS A 194 4.98 -10.29 12.68
N PRO A 195 5.21 -9.00 12.38
CA PRO A 195 6.43 -8.33 12.80
C PRO A 195 6.35 -7.84 14.26
N GLU A 196 7.50 -7.64 14.92
CA GLU A 196 7.59 -7.10 16.31
C GLU A 196 6.88 -5.74 16.43
N LEU A 197 5.94 -5.59 17.37
CA LEU A 197 5.09 -4.40 17.48
C LEU A 197 5.53 -3.39 18.55
N ASP A 198 6.58 -3.68 19.32
CA ASP A 198 7.11 -2.74 20.32
C ASP A 198 7.73 -1.49 19.67
N PRO A 199 7.14 -0.29 19.87
CA PRO A 199 7.66 0.96 19.29
C PRO A 199 9.06 1.33 19.80
N LEU A 200 9.45 0.89 21.00
CA LEU A 200 10.77 1.16 21.58
C LEU A 200 11.87 0.37 20.87
N LYS A 201 11.55 -0.78 20.30
CA LYS A 201 12.49 -1.63 19.56
C LYS A 201 12.67 -1.20 18.10
N ARG A 202 11.97 -0.15 17.65
CA ARG A 202 12.01 0.32 16.25
C ARG A 202 12.60 1.73 16.15
N PRO A 203 13.85 1.87 15.68
CA PRO A 203 14.49 3.18 15.52
C PRO A 203 13.89 4.01 14.37
N GLN A 204 13.37 3.34 13.35
CA GLN A 204 12.68 3.89 12.18
C GLN A 204 11.32 3.21 12.04
N TRP A 205 10.32 3.95 11.56
CA TRP A 205 8.96 3.43 11.40
C TRP A 205 8.55 3.44 9.92
N PRO A 206 8.04 2.31 9.41
CA PRO A 206 7.28 2.30 8.16
C PRO A 206 5.86 2.83 8.36
N GLU A 207 5.21 3.14 7.25
CA GLU A 207 3.82 3.61 7.17
C GLU A 207 2.88 2.72 7.99
N ALA A 208 2.88 1.42 7.71
CA ALA A 208 2.01 0.44 8.37
C ALA A 208 2.17 0.45 9.90
N PHE A 209 3.38 0.69 10.40
CA PHE A 209 3.61 0.78 11.83
C PHE A 209 3.04 2.06 12.42
N TRP A 210 3.25 3.21 11.76
CA TRP A 210 2.62 4.46 12.19
C TRP A 210 1.10 4.35 12.19
N LEU A 211 0.51 3.74 11.16
CA LEU A 211 -0.93 3.48 11.06
C LEU A 211 -1.44 2.64 12.23
N VAL A 212 -0.76 1.55 12.62
CA VAL A 212 -1.20 0.70 13.74
C VAL A 212 -1.06 1.36 15.12
N GLN A 213 -0.22 2.40 15.22
CA GLN A 213 -0.04 3.18 16.44
C GLN A 213 -1.05 4.34 16.55
N HIS A 214 -1.59 4.85 15.44
CA HIS A 214 -2.36 6.10 15.44
C HIS A 214 -3.76 6.03 14.82
N LYS A 215 -3.99 5.14 13.84
CA LYS A 215 -5.18 5.20 12.98
C LYS A 215 -5.94 3.89 12.87
N THR A 216 -5.30 2.76 13.12
CA THR A 216 -5.96 1.45 13.09
C THR A 216 -5.31 0.51 14.11
N ARG A 217 -5.92 -0.66 14.30
CA ARG A 217 -5.34 -1.78 15.06
C ARG A 217 -5.22 -3.04 14.20
N LEU A 218 -5.40 -2.91 12.89
CA LEU A 218 -5.21 -3.96 11.90
C LEU A 218 -4.66 -3.37 10.61
N SER A 219 -3.48 -3.80 10.19
CA SER A 219 -2.85 -3.33 8.95
C SER A 219 -2.25 -4.49 8.17
N TYR A 220 -2.44 -4.47 6.86
CA TYR A 220 -1.87 -5.41 5.92
C TYR A 220 -0.92 -4.69 4.97
N THR A 221 0.34 -5.12 4.92
CA THR A 221 1.28 -4.74 3.85
C THR A 221 1.37 -5.90 2.89
N LEU A 222 0.96 -5.70 1.64
CA LEU A 222 0.91 -6.71 0.59
C LEU A 222 2.19 -6.60 -0.25
N GLU A 223 2.86 -7.71 -0.51
CA GLU A 223 4.17 -7.72 -1.15
C GLU A 223 4.13 -8.64 -2.37
N ALA A 224 3.98 -8.06 -3.56
CA ALA A 224 4.08 -8.81 -4.82
C ALA A 224 5.55 -9.02 -5.23
N PRO A 225 5.90 -10.15 -5.85
CA PRO A 225 7.30 -10.44 -6.21
C PRO A 225 7.72 -9.62 -7.44
N SER A 226 8.61 -8.64 -7.29
CA SER A 226 8.93 -7.67 -8.36
C SER A 226 9.50 -8.32 -9.63
N ASP A 227 10.19 -9.45 -9.50
CA ASP A 227 10.80 -10.19 -10.61
C ASP A 227 9.79 -11.00 -11.47
N PHE A 228 8.51 -10.96 -11.12
CA PHE A 228 7.45 -11.63 -11.88
C PHE A 228 6.88 -10.70 -12.97
N PRO A 229 6.22 -11.24 -14.01
CA PRO A 229 5.59 -10.41 -15.03
C PRO A 229 4.64 -9.37 -14.41
N MET A 230 4.67 -8.11 -14.87
CA MET A 230 3.83 -7.03 -14.35
C MET A 230 2.35 -7.43 -14.15
N ALA A 231 1.77 -8.11 -15.14
CA ALA A 231 0.38 -8.57 -15.06
C ALA A 231 0.12 -9.51 -13.87
N THR A 232 1.07 -10.38 -13.53
CA THR A 232 0.99 -11.30 -12.38
C THR A 232 1.06 -10.52 -11.07
N ARG A 233 1.95 -9.53 -10.98
CA ARG A 233 2.13 -8.69 -9.79
C ARG A 233 0.88 -7.86 -9.50
N VAL A 234 0.35 -7.20 -10.54
CA VAL A 234 -0.92 -6.46 -10.48
C VAL A 234 -2.07 -7.39 -10.09
N ALA A 235 -2.18 -8.57 -10.71
CA ALA A 235 -3.23 -9.54 -10.36
C ALA A 235 -3.16 -10.01 -8.91
N ALA A 236 -1.95 -10.23 -8.36
CA ALA A 236 -1.76 -10.58 -6.96
C ALA A 236 -2.26 -9.47 -6.02
N LEU A 237 -1.85 -8.22 -6.26
CA LEU A 237 -2.24 -7.07 -5.43
C LEU A 237 -3.75 -6.79 -5.50
N VAL A 238 -4.34 -6.83 -6.71
CA VAL A 238 -5.79 -6.65 -6.89
C VAL A 238 -6.58 -7.77 -6.21
N THR A 239 -6.13 -9.02 -6.34
CA THR A 239 -6.78 -10.18 -5.70
C THR A 239 -6.71 -10.06 -4.18
N ALA A 240 -5.53 -9.74 -3.64
CA ALA A 240 -5.34 -9.54 -2.21
C ALA A 240 -6.21 -8.40 -1.66
N ALA A 241 -6.22 -7.25 -2.32
CA ALA A 241 -7.04 -6.11 -1.91
C ALA A 241 -8.54 -6.50 -1.88
N ARG A 242 -9.04 -7.14 -2.94
CA ARG A 242 -10.43 -7.61 -3.01
C ARG A 242 -10.77 -8.64 -1.93
N ALA A 243 -9.88 -9.59 -1.67
CA ALA A 243 -10.06 -10.60 -0.63
C ALA A 243 -10.30 -9.95 0.74
N ILE A 244 -9.52 -8.92 1.08
CA ILE A 244 -9.63 -8.21 2.36
C ILE A 244 -10.88 -7.31 2.37
N LEU A 245 -11.12 -6.53 1.31
CA LEU A 245 -12.26 -5.62 1.22
C LEU A 245 -13.62 -6.34 1.29
N ASN A 246 -13.72 -7.51 0.67
CA ASN A 246 -14.92 -8.36 0.65
C ASN A 246 -15.01 -9.30 1.86
N SER A 247 -14.21 -9.07 2.89
CA SER A 247 -14.35 -9.81 4.14
C SER A 247 -15.50 -9.26 4.98
N PRO A 248 -16.30 -10.15 5.61
CA PRO A 248 -17.44 -9.75 6.43
C PRO A 248 -17.02 -8.98 7.69
#